data_AF-A0A3R9FFB1-F1
#
_entry.id   AF-A0A3R9FFB1-F1
#
_cell.length_a   1.000
_cell.length_b   1.000
_cell.length_c   1.000
_cell.angle_alpha   90.00
_cell.angle_beta   90.00
_cell.angle_gamma   90.00
#
_symmetry.space_group_name_H-M   'P 1'
#
loop_
_entity.id
_entity.type
_entity.pdbx_description
1 polymer ?
#
loop_
_entity_poly.entity_id
_entity_poly.type
_entity_poly.pdbx_seq_one_letter_code
_entity_poly.pdbx_strand_id
1 'polypeptide(L)' 'MTQETIDQYVRSALALAGYALREPATAEIVQQFSRIHDIAASFVDEPLSTELESASVFRP' A
#
# COMPACT_ATOMS: atom_id res chain seq x y z
N MET A 1 4.31 -4.77 -9.64
CA MET A 1 4.66 -5.84 -8.68
C MET A 1 3.89 -7.10 -9.05
N THR A 2 4.42 -8.30 -8.81
CA THR A 2 3.65 -9.53 -9.04
C THR A 2 2.65 -9.75 -7.90
N GLN A 3 1.62 -10.56 -8.14
CA GLN A 3 0.64 -10.93 -7.11
C GLN A 3 1.30 -11.60 -5.90
N GLU A 4 2.33 -12.42 -6.14
CA GLU A 4 3.12 -13.08 -5.10
C GLU A 4 3.87 -12.07 -4.23
N THR A 5 4.49 -11.05 -4.85
CA THR A 5 5.17 -9.99 -4.09
C THR A 5 4.20 -9.18 -3.23
N ILE A 6 2.99 -8.90 -3.73
CA ILE A 6 1.96 -8.19 -2.98
C ILE A 6 1.49 -9.03 -1.79
N ASP A 7 1.22 -10.32 -1.98
CA ASP A 7 0.81 -11.22 -0.90
C ASP A 7 1.88 -11.31 0.20
N GLN A 8 3.14 -11.54 -0.18
CA GLN A 8 4.25 -11.60 0.78
C GLN A 8 4.43 -10.27 1.53
N TYR A 9 4.33 -9.15 0.83
CA TYR A 9 4.43 -7.82 1.41
C TYR A 9 3.34 -7.58 2.46
N VAL A 10 2.07 -7.83 2.11
CA VAL A 10 0.93 -7.61 3.00
C VAL A 10 1.04 -8.48 4.25
N ARG A 11 1.35 -9.78 4.10
CA ARG A 11 1.50 -10.69 5.24
C ARG A 11 2.62 -10.24 6.18
N SER A 12 3.76 -9.86 5.61
CA SER A 12 4.92 -9.40 6.39
C SER A 12 4.62 -8.08 7.11
N ALA A 13 3.95 -7.14 6.45
CA ALA A 13 3.56 -5.85 7.02
C ALA A 13 2.52 -6.00 8.14
N LEU A 14 1.52 -6.87 7.96
CA LEU A 14 0.52 -7.16 9.00
C LEU A 14 1.17 -7.79 10.24
N ALA A 15 2.09 -8.73 10.05
CA ALA A 15 2.83 -9.34 11.15
C ALA A 15 3.70 -8.30 11.89
N LEU A 16 4.41 -7.44 11.15
CA LEU A 16 5.23 -6.37 11.73
C LEU A 16 4.39 -5.35 12.52
N ALA A 17 3.19 -5.04 12.05
CA ALA A 17 2.24 -4.15 12.72
C ALA A 17 1.49 -4.83 13.89
N GLY A 18 1.73 -6.12 14.15
CA GLY A 18 1.14 -6.87 15.26
C GLY A 18 -0.29 -7.37 14.99
N TYR A 19 -0.74 -7.40 13.74
CA TYR A 19 -2.06 -7.90 13.38
C TYR A 19 -2.06 -9.43 13.21
N ALA A 20 -2.93 -10.12 13.94
CA ALA A 20 -3.20 -11.55 13.81
C ALA A 20 -4.57 -11.78 13.16
N LEU A 21 -4.64 -11.59 11.83
CA LEU A 21 -5.88 -11.76 11.07
C LEU A 21 -6.08 -13.21 10.62
N ARG A 22 -7.34 -13.60 10.48
CA ARG A 22 -7.70 -14.89 9.88
C ARG A 22 -7.44 -14.84 8.37
N GLU A 23 -7.09 -15.98 7.79
CA GLU A 23 -6.74 -16.09 6.37
C GLU A 23 -7.74 -15.42 5.39
N PRO A 24 -9.07 -15.54 5.56
CA PRO A 24 -10.01 -14.85 4.66
C PRO A 24 -9.86 -13.32 4.69
N ALA A 25 -9.64 -12.74 5.87
CA ALA A 25 -9.45 -11.30 6.02
C ALA A 25 -8.11 -10.84 5.42
N THR A 26 -7.05 -11.64 5.60
CA THR A 26 -5.76 -11.38 4.95
C THR A 26 -5.88 -11.40 3.43
N ALA A 27 -6.59 -12.37 2.86
CA ALA A 27 -6.82 -12.46 1.42
C ALA A 27 -7.59 -11.26 0.86
N GLU A 28 -8.61 -10.77 1.58
CA GLU A 28 -9.33 -9.55 1.21
C GLU A 28 -8.41 -8.32 1.19
N ILE A 29 -7.53 -8.19 2.20
CA ILE A 29 -6.55 -7.10 2.27
C ILE A 29 -5.57 -7.19 1.10
N VAL A 30 -5.05 -8.38 0.79
CA VAL A 30 -4.16 -8.60 -0.37
C VAL A 30 -4.85 -8.14 -1.66
N GLN A 31 -6.13 -8.43 -1.84
CA GLN A 31 -6.89 -7.96 -3.01
C GLN A 31 -7.02 -6.44 -3.04
N GLN A 32 -7.24 -5.78 -1.90
CA GLN A 32 -7.27 -4.31 -1.86
C GLN A 32 -5.90 -3.70 -2.18
N PHE A 33 -4.81 -4.30 -1.70
CA PHE A 33 -3.46 -3.81 -2.01
C PHE A 33 -3.10 -3.95 -3.49
N SER A 34 -3.63 -4.96 -4.19
CA SER A 34 -3.50 -5.03 -5.65
C SER A 34 -4.17 -3.84 -6.34
N ARG A 35 -5.38 -3.43 -5.92
CA ARG A 35 -6.04 -2.24 -6.47
C ARG A 35 -5.28 -0.95 -6.16
N ILE A 36 -4.76 -0.83 -4.94
CA ILE A 36 -3.94 0.32 -4.52
C ILE A 36 -2.66 0.37 -5.35
N HIS A 37 -2.04 -0.78 -5.63
CA HIS A 37 -0.85 -0.87 -6.48
C HIS A 37 -1.14 -0.34 -7.90
N ASP A 38 -2.26 -0.74 -8.50
CA ASP A 38 -2.66 -0.28 -9.83
C ASP A 38 -2.89 1.24 -9.86
N ILE A 39 -3.53 1.79 -8.82
CA ILE A 39 -3.72 3.24 -8.67
C ILE A 39 -2.37 3.93 -8.51
N ALA A 40 -1.49 3.43 -7.63
CA ALA A 40 -0.16 4.01 -7.41
C ALA A 40 0.70 3.99 -8.67
N ALA A 41 0.61 2.91 -9.46
CA ALA A 41 1.32 2.79 -10.73
C ALA A 41 0.93 3.87 -11.74
N SER A 42 -0.26 4.47 -11.63
CA SER A 42 -0.69 5.54 -12.53
C SER A 42 0.03 6.88 -12.34
N PHE A 43 0.65 7.11 -11.17
CA PHE A 43 1.28 8.40 -10.85
C PHE A 43 2.70 8.29 -10.26
N VAL A 44 3.22 7.08 -10.01
CA VAL A 44 4.57 6.90 -9.44
C VAL A 44 5.68 7.45 -10.35
N ASP A 45 5.47 7.40 -11.66
CA ASP A 45 6.42 7.89 -12.66
C ASP A 45 6.17 9.37 -13.04
N GLU A 46 5.19 10.02 -12.41
CA GLU A 46 4.93 11.44 -12.62
C GLU A 46 6.08 12.25 -12.01
N PRO A 47 6.77 13.10 -12.80
CA PRO A 47 7.91 13.86 -12.29
C PRO A 47 7.44 14.90 -11.27
N LEU A 48 7.79 14.68 -10.01
CA LEU A 48 7.59 15.66 -8.94
C LEU A 48 8.70 16.70 -8.99
N SER A 49 8.33 17.98 -9.10
CA SER A 49 9.28 19.08 -8.91
C SER A 49 9.81 19.05 -7.48
N THR A 50 11.11 19.28 -7.30
CA THR A 50 11.75 19.35 -5.97
C THR A 50 11.25 20.54 -5.15
N GLU A 51 10.55 21.50 -5.77
CA GLU A 51 9.91 22.63 -5.11
C GLU A 51 8.50 22.28 -4.57
N LEU A 52 7.95 21.11 -4.94
CA LEU A 52 6.66 20.66 -4.40
C LEU A 52 6.84 20.19 -2.96
N GLU A 53 6.31 20.97 -2.03
CA GLU A 53 6.18 20.57 -0.64
C GLU A 53 5.00 19.60 -0.45
N SER A 54 5.03 18.85 0.65
CA SER A 54 3.88 18.04 1.05
C SER A 54 2.67 18.94 1.26
N ALA A 55 1.52 18.54 0.72
CA ALA A 55 0.26 19.23 0.97
C ALA A 55 0.03 19.38 2.48
N SER A 56 -0.44 20.55 2.90
CA SER A 56 -0.68 20.84 4.31
C SER A 56 -1.71 19.86 4.89
N VAL A 57 -1.29 19.04 5.86
CA VAL A 57 -2.21 18.21 6.65
C VAL A 57 -2.61 19.01 7.89
N PHE A 58 -3.89 19.35 8.00
CA PHE A 58 -4.41 19.99 9.21
C PHE A 58 -4.15 19.10 10.44
N ARG A 59 -3.57 19.67 11.50
CA ARG A 59 -3.39 19.02 12.80
C ARG A 59 -4.16 19.82 13.86
N PRO A 60 -5.20 19.25 14.50
CA PRO A 60 -5.97 19.91 15.55
C PRO A 60 -5.18 20.10 16.85
#